data_AF-A0A8T4IAA3-F1
#
_entry.id   AF-A0A8T4IAA3-F1
#
_cell.length_a   1.000
_cell.length_b   1.000
_cell.length_c   1.000
_cell.angle_alpha   90.00
_cell.angle_beta   90.00
_cell.angle_gamma   90.00
#
_symmetry.space_group_name_H-M   'P 1'
#
loop_
_entity.id
_entity.type
_entity.pdbx_description
1 polymer ?
#
loop_
_entity_poly.entity_id
_entity_poly.type
_entity_poly.pdbx_seq_one_letter_code
_entity_poly.pdbx_strand_id
1 'polypeptide(L)' 'AGGIEDGETAEQAAVRETQDETGLTVEAVKLLGERVHPKTGRRMSYTACSPVEGEARVADDDELDAIAWVTL' A
#
# COMPACT_ATOMS: atom_id res chain seq x y z
N ALA A 1 -3.27 2.10 -3.37
CA ALA A 1 -3.16 2.78 -2.06
C ALA A 1 -4.55 2.96 -1.51
N GLY A 2 -4.93 2.20 -0.48
CA GLY A 2 -6.30 2.21 0.02
C GLY A 2 -6.51 2.89 1.37
N GLY A 3 -7.65 2.57 1.98
CA GLY A 3 -8.14 3.16 3.21
C GLY A 3 -7.59 2.45 4.44
N ILE A 4 -7.53 3.17 5.57
CA ILE A 4 -7.32 2.53 6.87
C ILE A 4 -8.70 2.16 7.39
N GLU A 5 -8.94 0.87 7.64
CA GLU A 5 -10.21 0.39 8.18
C GLU A 5 -10.29 0.55 9.70
N ASP A 6 -11.50 0.42 10.25
CA ASP A 6 -11.75 0.57 11.68
C ASP A 6 -10.93 -0.45 12.49
N GLY A 7 -10.04 0.07 13.35
CA GLY A 7 -9.16 -0.74 14.18
C GLY A 7 -7.82 -1.09 13.55
N GLU A 8 -7.57 -0.69 12.30
CA GLU A 8 -6.25 -0.83 11.66
C GLU A 8 -5.30 0.31 12.03
N THR A 9 -4.03 -0.03 12.20
CA THR A 9 -2.93 0.93 12.10
C THR A 9 -2.62 1.23 10.63
N ALA A 10 -1.92 2.33 10.36
CA ALA A 10 -1.50 2.67 9.00
C ALA A 10 -0.60 1.59 8.37
N GLU A 11 0.22 0.94 9.19
CA GLU A 11 1.08 -0.17 8.78
C GLU A 11 0.27 -1.43 8.44
N GLN A 12 -0.75 -1.76 9.23
CA GLN A 12 -1.64 -2.90 8.94
C GLN A 12 -2.40 -2.69 7.64
N ALA A 13 -2.97 -1.50 7.45
CA ALA A 13 -3.64 -1.16 6.19
C ALA A 13 -2.67 -1.25 5.00
N ALA A 14 -1.45 -0.72 5.13
CA ALA A 14 -0.46 -0.80 4.04
C ALA A 14 -0.11 -2.25 3.66
N VAL A 15 -0.03 -3.17 4.64
CA VAL A 15 0.19 -4.60 4.39
C VAL A 15 -1.01 -5.23 3.67
N ARG A 16 -2.23 -5.01 4.18
CA ARG A 16 -3.47 -5.55 3.60
C ARG A 16 -3.69 -5.04 2.18
N GLU A 17 -3.69 -3.73 1.99
CA GLU A 17 -3.93 -3.08 0.69
C GLU A 17 -2.90 -3.52 -0.36
N THR A 18 -1.62 -3.70 0.04
CA THR A 18 -0.61 -4.21 -0.90
C THR A 18 -0.94 -5.64 -1.34
N GLN A 19 -1.40 -6.49 -0.43
CA GLN A 19 -1.78 -7.86 -0.75
C GLN A 19 -3.03 -7.90 -1.64
N ASP A 20 -4.04 -7.08 -1.33
CA ASP A 20 -5.30 -7.03 -2.06
C ASP A 20 -5.10 -6.51 -3.49
N GLU A 21 -4.40 -5.38 -3.65
CA GLU A 21 -4.22 -4.73 -4.95
C GLU A 21 -3.18 -5.46 -5.83
N THR A 22 -2.09 -5.97 -5.24
CA THR A 22 -0.90 -6.42 -6.01
C THR A 22 -0.61 -7.92 -5.93
N GLY A 23 -1.30 -8.63 -5.03
CA GLY A 23 -1.03 -10.04 -4.76
C GLY A 23 0.26 -10.32 -3.99
N LEU A 24 1.03 -9.30 -3.59
CA LEU A 24 2.26 -9.45 -2.81
C LEU A 24 1.98 -9.50 -1.30
N THR A 25 2.57 -10.48 -0.63
CA THR A 25 2.68 -10.43 0.83
C THR A 25 3.91 -9.60 1.20
N VAL A 26 3.70 -8.59 2.04
CA VAL A 26 4.76 -7.68 2.48
C VAL A 26 4.77 -7.54 4.00
N GLU A 27 5.93 -7.19 4.55
CA GLU A 27 6.07 -6.76 5.94
C GLU A 27 6.25 -5.24 6.00
N ALA A 28 5.51 -4.58 6.88
CA ALA A 28 5.71 -3.16 7.16
C ALA A 28 7.03 -2.96 7.91
N VAL A 29 7.94 -2.20 7.31
CA VAL A 29 9.28 -1.94 7.87
C VAL A 29 9.28 -0.66 8.69
N LYS A 30 8.67 0.41 8.17
CA LYS A 30 8.73 1.73 8.81
C LYS A 30 7.68 2.70 8.29
N LEU A 31 7.01 3.42 9.19
CA LEU A 31 6.29 4.65 8.84
C LEU A 31 7.29 5.75 8.44
N LEU A 32 7.24 6.15 7.17
CA LEU A 32 8.09 7.20 6.61
C LEU A 32 7.60 8.61 6.99
N GLY A 33 6.28 8.76 7.15
CA GLY A 33 5.67 10.02 7.57
C GLY A 33 4.21 10.13 7.12
N GLU A 34 3.61 11.25 7.45
CA GLU A 34 2.21 11.54 7.13
C GLU A 34 2.08 12.90 6.44
N ARG A 35 1.06 13.06 5.58
CA ARG A 35 0.73 14.33 4.92
C ARG A 35 -0.76 14.42 4.62
N VAL A 36 -1.30 15.63 4.59
CA VAL A 36 -2.62 15.89 3.98
C VAL A 36 -2.47 16.00 2.46
N HIS A 37 -3.17 15.15 1.71
CA HIS A 37 -3.14 15.18 0.25
C HIS A 37 -3.77 16.49 -0.27
N PRO A 38 -3.03 17.29 -1.08
CA PRO A 38 -3.41 18.67 -1.37
C PRO A 38 -4.69 18.81 -2.21
N LYS A 39 -5.08 17.78 -2.96
CA LYS A 39 -6.30 17.82 -3.80
C LYS A 39 -7.52 17.24 -3.11
N THR A 40 -7.35 16.21 -2.28
CA THR A 40 -8.47 15.45 -1.70
C THR A 40 -8.69 15.78 -0.23
N GLY A 41 -7.75 16.45 0.43
CA GLY A 41 -7.79 16.72 1.87
C GLY A 41 -7.61 15.48 2.75
N ARG A 42 -7.40 14.30 2.16
CA ARG A 42 -7.22 13.04 2.92
C ARG A 42 -5.89 13.06 3.66
N ARG A 43 -5.88 12.62 4.92
CA ARG A 43 -4.64 12.31 5.64
C ARG A 43 -4.07 11.01 5.06
N MET A 44 -2.83 11.07 4.59
CA MET A 44 -2.10 9.96 4.00
C MET A 44 -0.94 9.59 4.93
N SER A 45 -0.77 8.31 5.17
CA SER A 45 0.38 7.73 5.87
C SER A 45 1.19 6.92 4.87
N TYR A 46 2.51 7.14 4.84
CA TYR A 46 3.42 6.46 3.92
C TYR A 46 4.24 5.42 4.68
N THR A 47 4.06 4.15 4.35
CA THR A 47 4.76 3.04 5.01
C THR A 47 5.71 2.39 4.01
N ALA A 48 6.98 2.24 4.40
CA ALA A 48 7.93 1.41 3.67
C ALA A 48 7.66 -0.06 4.00
N CYS A 49 7.53 -0.89 2.97
CA CYS A 49 7.30 -2.32 3.10
C CYS A 49 8.40 -3.13 2.40
N SER A 50 8.66 -4.35 2.85
CA SER A 50 9.52 -5.32 2.19
C SER A 50 8.68 -6.50 1.69
N PRO A 51 8.78 -6.90 0.41
CA PRO A 51 8.14 -8.12 -0.06
C PRO A 51 8.76 -9.35 0.60
N VAL A 52 7.90 -10.27 1.04
CA VAL A 52 8.30 -11.52 1.69
C VAL A 52 7.85 -12.76 0.93
N GLU A 53 6.72 -12.67 0.22
CA GLU A 53 6.17 -13.75 -0.59
C GLU A 53 5.33 -13.21 -1.75
N GLY A 54 5.17 -14.02 -2.80
CA GLY A 54 4.31 -13.75 -3.94
C GLY A 54 5.04 -13.13 -5.13
N GLU A 55 4.29 -13.00 -6.22
CA GLU A 55 4.72 -12.34 -7.44
C GLU A 55 3.77 -11.18 -7.73
N ALA A 56 4.35 -10.01 -8.01
CA ALA A 56 3.61 -8.79 -8.27
C ALA A 56 2.78 -8.92 -9.55
N ARG A 57 1.46 -8.76 -9.42
CA ARG A 57 0.52 -8.73 -10.53
C ARG A 57 -0.60 -7.74 -10.22
N VAL A 58 -1.38 -7.33 -11.22
CA VAL A 58 -2.65 -6.66 -10.96
C VAL A 58 -3.58 -7.70 -10.35
N ALA A 59 -3.82 -7.63 -9.04
CA ALA A 59 -4.72 -8.54 -8.33
C ALA A 59 -6.14 -7.95 -8.19
N ASP A 60 -6.25 -6.63 -8.25
CA ASP A 60 -7.50 -5.88 -8.33
C ASP A 60 -7.49 -4.99 -9.59
N ASP A 61 -8.27 -5.36 -10.61
CA ASP A 61 -8.35 -4.65 -11.90
C ASP A 61 -9.34 -3.47 -11.89
N ASP A 62 -10.18 -3.34 -10.87
CA ASP A 62 -11.01 -2.15 -10.65
C ASP A 62 -10.17 -0.98 -10.10
N GLU A 63 -9.09 -1.28 -9.37
CA GLU A 63 -8.20 -0.27 -8.77
C GLU A 63 -6.88 -0.03 -9.52
N LEU A 64 -6.29 -1.07 -10.12
CA LEU A 64 -4.99 -0.98 -10.80
C LEU A 64 -5.07 -1.36 -12.28
N ASP A 65 -4.57 -0.50 -13.15
CA ASP A 65 -4.40 -0.79 -14.59
C ASP A 65 -3.11 -1.57 -14.89
N ALA A 66 -2.04 -1.32 -14.12
CA ALA A 66 -0.74 -1.95 -14.30
C ALA A 66 0.11 -1.91 -13.04
N ILE A 67 1.07 -2.84 -12.95
CA ILE A 67 2.10 -2.88 -11.91
C ILE A 67 3.49 -3.14 -12.52
N ALA A 68 4.51 -2.47 -12.00
CA ALA A 68 5.89 -2.68 -12.40
C ALA A 68 6.88 -2.33 -11.28
N TRP A 69 7.98 -3.07 -11.20
CA TRP A 69 9.15 -2.68 -10.42
C TRP A 69 9.97 -1.65 -11.21
N VAL A 70 10.37 -0.57 -10.54
CA VAL A 70 11.15 0.52 -11.15
C VAL A 70 12.48 0.68 -10.40
N THR A 71 13.58 0.77 -11.14
CA THR A 71 14.89 1.08 -10.58
C THR A 71 15.00 2.58 -10.26
N LEU A 72 15.67 2.92 -9.16
CA LEU A 72 15.93 4.30 -8.75
C LEU A 72 16.93 5.03 -9.67
#